data_AF-A0A3S0VPY6-F1
#
_entry.id   AF-A0A3S0VPY6-F1
#
_cell.length_a   1.000
_cell.length_b   1.000
_cell.length_c   1.000
_cell.angle_alpha   90.00
_cell.angle_beta   90.00
_cell.angle_gamma   90.00
#
_symmetry.space_group_name_H-M   'P 1'
#
loop_
_entity.id
_entity.type
_entity.pdbx_description
1 polymer ?
#
loop_
_entity_poly.entity_id
_entity_poly.type
_entity_poly.pdbx_seq_one_letter_code
_entity_poly.pdbx_strand_id
1 'polypeptide(L)'
;MADAARAARLADRIKVIVAQALERRVKDPRLGFITVTDARVTNDLQHATVYYTVYGTEDEQAGTRAALESAKGILRSEVGKNITARLTPTLTFVPDEVPVNASHLEGILREARARDAELAEAARGKTYAGDADPYKRDEEETPHTDAARQDLDSLRNGYDPVDEDFGIEGQDPDSGSPAPKSEEASE
;
A
#
# COMPACT_ATOMS: atom_id res chain seq x y z
N MET A 1 -14.17 -16.47 23.84
CA MET A 1 -13.93 -15.47 22.78
C MET A 1 -14.40 -16.06 21.47
N ALA A 2 -15.15 -15.29 20.68
CA ALA A 2 -15.55 -15.73 19.36
C ALA A 2 -14.32 -15.95 18.48
N ASP A 3 -14.30 -17.06 17.74
CA ASP A 3 -13.16 -17.49 16.94
C ASP A 3 -13.15 -16.72 15.60
N ALA A 4 -12.56 -15.53 15.62
CA ALA A 4 -12.42 -14.67 14.44
C ALA A 4 -11.68 -15.37 13.29
N ALA A 5 -10.73 -16.26 13.60
CA ALA A 5 -10.01 -17.05 12.59
C ALA A 5 -10.92 -18.09 11.93
N ARG A 6 -11.91 -18.63 12.65
CA ARG A 6 -12.96 -19.47 12.06
C ARG A 6 -13.93 -18.67 11.20
N ALA A 7 -14.33 -17.48 11.63
CA ALA A 7 -15.19 -16.60 10.83
C ALA A 7 -14.52 -16.23 9.50
N ALA A 8 -13.23 -15.86 9.53
CA ALA A 8 -12.46 -15.54 8.33
C ALA A 8 -12.39 -16.72 7.34
N ARG A 9 -12.03 -17.93 7.83
CA ARG A 9 -11.99 -19.14 6.99
C ARG A 9 -13.34 -19.49 6.38
N LEU A 10 -14.42 -19.28 7.12
CA LEU A 10 -15.78 -19.49 6.61
C LEU A 10 -16.13 -18.44 5.55
N ALA A 11 -15.73 -17.18 5.76
CA ALA A 11 -15.95 -16.10 4.81
C ALA A 11 -15.28 -16.39 3.46
N ASP A 12 -14.00 -16.78 3.46
CA ASP A 12 -13.28 -17.16 2.24
C ASP A 12 -13.97 -18.32 1.51
N ARG A 13 -14.44 -19.31 2.26
CA ARG A 13 -15.15 -20.45 1.67
C ARG A 13 -16.48 -20.03 1.05
N ILE A 14 -17.25 -19.18 1.73
CA ILE A 14 -18.52 -18.64 1.23
C ILE A 14 -18.28 -17.83 -0.03
N LYS A 15 -17.25 -16.97 -0.07
CA LYS A 15 -16.89 -16.19 -1.26
C LYS A 15 -16.71 -17.08 -2.49
N VAL A 16 -15.90 -18.14 -2.37
CA VAL A 16 -15.64 -19.07 -3.48
C VAL A 16 -16.92 -19.81 -3.90
N ILE A 17 -17.69 -20.33 -2.94
CA ILE A 17 -18.91 -21.08 -3.24
C ILE A 17 -19.95 -20.18 -3.92
N VAL A 18 -20.14 -18.97 -3.42
CA VAL A 18 -21.11 -18.01 -3.99
C VAL A 18 -20.68 -17.61 -5.40
N ALA A 19 -19.40 -17.32 -5.64
CA ALA A 19 -18.89 -17.01 -6.98
C ALA A 19 -19.16 -18.16 -7.97
N GLN A 20 -18.86 -19.40 -7.58
CA GLN A 20 -19.13 -20.59 -8.41
C GLN A 20 -20.62 -20.85 -8.61
N ALA A 21 -21.45 -20.60 -7.60
CA ALA A 21 -22.89 -20.80 -7.66
C ALA A 21 -23.55 -19.76 -8.58
N LEU A 22 -23.08 -18.51 -8.56
CA LEU A 22 -23.54 -17.46 -9.48
C LEU A 22 -23.24 -17.84 -10.93
N GLU A 23 -22.01 -18.25 -11.23
CA GLU A 23 -21.61 -18.65 -12.59
C GLU A 23 -22.41 -19.85 -13.13
N ARG A 24 -22.67 -20.86 -12.28
CA ARG A 24 -23.28 -22.12 -12.71
C ARG A 24 -24.79 -22.13 -12.69
N ARG A 25 -25.42 -21.51 -11.67
CA ARG A 25 -26.85 -21.66 -11.39
C ARG A 25 -27.68 -20.41 -11.65
N VAL A 26 -27.08 -19.23 -11.67
CA VAL A 26 -27.82 -17.98 -11.85
C VAL A 26 -27.61 -17.48 -13.27
N LYS A 27 -28.43 -18.00 -14.20
CA LYS A 27 -28.51 -17.54 -15.59
C LYS A 27 -29.73 -16.63 -15.77
N ASP A 28 -29.78 -15.54 -15.02
CA ASP A 28 -30.83 -14.54 -15.20
C ASP A 28 -30.35 -13.51 -16.23
N PRO A 29 -31.10 -13.23 -17.31
CA PRO A 29 -30.74 -12.18 -18.28
C PRO A 29 -30.64 -10.77 -17.67
N ARG A 30 -31.18 -10.55 -16.46
CA ARG A 30 -31.04 -9.30 -15.70
C ARG A 30 -29.75 -9.22 -14.88
N LEU A 31 -29.03 -10.34 -14.75
CA LEU A 31 -27.74 -10.37 -14.09
C LEU A 31 -26.70 -9.85 -15.08
N GLY A 32 -26.14 -8.67 -14.81
CA GLY A 32 -25.00 -8.17 -15.56
C GLY A 32 -23.72 -8.97 -15.26
N PHE A 33 -22.58 -8.48 -15.74
CA PHE A 33 -21.29 -9.07 -15.39
C PHE A 33 -20.96 -8.76 -13.92
N ILE A 34 -21.34 -9.68 -13.04
CA ILE A 34 -21.16 -9.57 -11.59
C ILE A 34 -19.85 -10.22 -11.15
N THR A 35 -19.12 -9.54 -10.28
CA THR A 35 -17.91 -10.06 -9.63
C THR A 35 -18.07 -10.00 -8.12
N VAL A 36 -17.73 -11.08 -7.42
CA VAL A 36 -17.72 -11.12 -5.95
C VAL A 36 -16.36 -10.66 -5.45
N THR A 37 -16.28 -9.47 -4.83
CA THR A 37 -15.02 -8.92 -4.34
C THR A 37 -14.61 -9.52 -3.01
N ASP A 38 -15.54 -9.61 -2.05
CA ASP A 38 -15.22 -10.01 -0.68
C ASP A 38 -16.43 -10.66 0.01
N ALA A 39 -16.19 -11.36 1.12
CA ALA A 39 -17.23 -11.82 2.02
C ALA A 39 -16.80 -11.62 3.47
N ARG A 40 -17.73 -11.27 4.35
CA ARG A 40 -17.51 -11.11 5.78
C ARG A 40 -18.56 -11.88 6.54
N VAL A 41 -18.13 -12.56 7.59
CA VAL A 41 -19.01 -13.35 8.46
C VAL A 41 -18.94 -12.78 9.86
N THR A 42 -20.09 -12.69 10.53
CA THR A 42 -20.17 -12.28 11.92
C THR A 42 -19.49 -13.30 12.83
N ASN A 43 -19.03 -12.84 13.99
CA ASN A 43 -18.33 -13.67 14.98
C ASN A 43 -19.16 -14.86 15.51
N ASP A 44 -20.48 -14.78 15.43
CA ASP A 44 -21.43 -15.86 15.78
C ASP A 44 -21.73 -16.82 14.61
N LEU A 45 -21.14 -16.58 13.43
CA LEU A 45 -21.29 -17.36 12.20
C LEU A 45 -22.73 -17.44 11.65
N GLN A 46 -23.63 -16.57 12.10
CA GLN A 46 -25.04 -16.61 11.70
C GLN A 46 -25.35 -15.71 10.50
N HIS A 47 -24.55 -14.66 10.28
CA HIS A 47 -24.74 -13.71 9.20
C HIS A 47 -23.49 -13.61 8.35
N ALA A 48 -23.67 -13.60 7.03
CA ALA A 48 -22.60 -13.43 6.06
C ALA A 48 -22.99 -12.34 5.07
N THR A 49 -22.17 -11.30 5.00
CA THR A 49 -22.29 -10.21 4.03
C THR A 49 -21.35 -10.49 2.88
N VAL A 50 -21.88 -10.56 1.66
CA VAL A 50 -21.13 -10.76 0.42
C VAL A 50 -21.09 -9.44 -0.33
N TYR A 51 -19.88 -8.98 -0.63
CA TYR A 51 -19.63 -7.76 -1.40
C TYR A 51 -19.45 -8.12 -2.87
N TYR A 52 -20.13 -7.38 -3.74
CA TYR A 52 -20.09 -7.61 -5.18
C TYR A 52 -20.01 -6.31 -5.94
N THR A 53 -19.36 -6.33 -7.10
CA THR A 53 -19.42 -5.25 -8.07
C THR A 53 -20.15 -5.71 -9.31
N VAL A 54 -20.88 -4.79 -9.95
CA VAL A 54 -21.58 -5.02 -11.20
C VAL A 54 -20.96 -4.09 -12.23
N TYR A 55 -20.46 -4.67 -13.31
CA TYR A 55 -20.02 -3.89 -14.44
C TYR A 55 -21.25 -3.51 -15.28
N GLY A 56 -21.58 -2.22 -15.33
CA GLY A 56 -22.76 -1.74 -16.05
C GLY A 56 -23.29 -0.39 -15.57
N THR A 57 -24.44 -0.02 -16.13
CA THR A 57 -25.23 1.17 -15.80
C THR A 57 -26.00 1.01 -14.49
N GLU A 58 -26.50 2.11 -13.93
CA GLU A 58 -27.26 2.11 -12.67
C GLU A 58 -28.54 1.24 -12.73
N ASP A 59 -29.19 1.18 -13.89
CA ASP A 59 -30.35 0.31 -14.14
C ASP A 59 -29.99 -1.18 -14.04
N GLU A 60 -28.82 -1.57 -14.57
CA GLU A 60 -28.31 -2.94 -14.49
C GLU A 60 -27.91 -3.32 -13.06
N GLN A 61 -27.39 -2.37 -12.29
CA GLN A 61 -27.12 -2.55 -10.86
C GLN A 61 -28.42 -2.81 -10.09
N ALA A 62 -29.48 -2.03 -10.35
CA ALA A 62 -30.78 -2.23 -9.73
C ALA A 62 -31.41 -3.58 -10.12
N GLY A 63 -31.32 -3.96 -11.39
CA GLY A 63 -31.77 -5.26 -11.89
C GLY A 63 -31.03 -6.42 -11.25
N THR A 64 -29.71 -6.32 -11.15
CA THR A 64 -28.85 -7.35 -10.56
C THR A 64 -29.12 -7.50 -9.06
N ARG A 65 -29.34 -6.40 -8.33
CA ARG A 65 -29.73 -6.44 -6.91
C ARG A 65 -31.03 -7.21 -6.69
N ALA A 66 -32.03 -6.99 -7.53
CA ALA A 66 -33.31 -7.72 -7.44
C ALA A 66 -33.15 -9.21 -7.79
N ALA A 67 -32.31 -9.53 -8.78
CA ALA A 67 -32.01 -10.90 -9.16
C ALA A 67 -31.26 -11.66 -8.04
N LEU A 68 -30.28 -11.02 -7.39
CA LEU A 68 -29.55 -11.60 -6.25
C LEU A 68 -30.47 -11.86 -5.05
N GLU A 69 -31.39 -10.94 -4.73
CA GLU A 69 -32.31 -11.15 -3.61
C GLU A 69 -33.28 -12.31 -3.90
N SER A 70 -33.70 -12.47 -5.16
CA SER A 70 -34.51 -13.62 -5.60
C SER A 70 -33.71 -14.93 -5.55
N ALA A 71 -32.42 -14.89 -5.91
CA ALA A 71 -31.53 -16.05 -5.91
C ALA A 71 -30.97 -16.41 -4.52
N LYS A 72 -31.17 -15.57 -3.51
CA LYS A 72 -30.64 -15.73 -2.15
C LYS A 72 -30.95 -17.09 -1.53
N GLY A 73 -32.17 -17.61 -1.74
CA GLY A 73 -32.55 -18.95 -1.26
C GLY A 73 -31.70 -20.06 -1.87
N ILE A 74 -31.53 -20.02 -3.20
CA ILE A 74 -30.74 -21.00 -3.96
C ILE A 74 -29.26 -20.91 -3.55
N LEU A 75 -28.71 -19.70 -3.48
CA LEU A 75 -27.32 -19.46 -3.09
C LEU A 75 -27.05 -19.93 -1.66
N ARG A 76 -27.97 -19.66 -0.73
CA ARG A 76 -27.87 -20.16 0.66
C ARG A 76 -27.91 -21.68 0.71
N SER A 77 -28.77 -22.34 -0.06
CA SER A 77 -28.80 -23.81 -0.12
C SER A 77 -27.50 -24.40 -0.67
N GLU A 78 -26.90 -23.78 -1.70
CA GLU A 78 -25.61 -24.24 -2.22
C GLU A 78 -24.47 -24.02 -1.23
N VAL A 79 -24.45 -22.89 -0.53
CA VAL A 79 -23.52 -22.66 0.58
C VAL A 79 -23.67 -23.75 1.64
N GLY A 80 -24.90 -24.04 2.08
CA GLY A 80 -25.18 -25.06 3.09
C GLY A 80 -24.72 -26.48 2.71
N LYS A 81 -24.74 -26.83 1.42
CA LYS A 81 -24.24 -28.14 0.94
C LYS A 81 -22.71 -28.23 0.92
N ASN A 82 -22.02 -27.11 0.80
CA ASN A 82 -20.57 -27.05 0.59
C ASN A 82 -19.79 -26.63 1.86
N ILE A 83 -20.48 -26.27 2.93
CA ILE A 83 -19.87 -25.94 4.23
C ILE A 83 -20.22 -26.99 5.28
N THR A 84 -19.24 -27.37 6.10
CA THR A 84 -19.45 -28.20 7.30
C THR A 84 -19.88 -27.30 8.47
N ALA A 85 -21.08 -26.73 8.38
CA ALA A 85 -21.65 -25.90 9.45
C ALA A 85 -22.98 -26.48 9.92
N ARG A 86 -23.22 -26.45 11.24
CA ARG A 86 -24.50 -26.86 11.82
C ARG A 86 -25.64 -25.92 11.41
N LEU A 87 -25.33 -24.63 11.28
CA LEU A 87 -26.25 -23.59 10.82
C LEU A 87 -25.66 -22.94 9.58
N THR A 88 -26.47 -22.85 8.52
CA THR A 88 -26.09 -22.09 7.33
C THR A 88 -26.38 -20.60 7.57
N PRO A 89 -25.36 -19.72 7.44
CA PRO A 89 -25.54 -18.30 7.67
C PRO A 89 -26.56 -17.70 6.70
N THR A 90 -27.19 -16.61 7.13
CA THR A 90 -28.02 -15.79 6.27
C THR A 90 -27.12 -14.93 5.39
N LEU A 91 -27.33 -14.98 4.08
CA LEU A 91 -26.56 -14.20 3.12
C LEU A 91 -27.19 -12.82 2.91
N THR A 92 -26.38 -11.77 2.99
CA THR A 92 -26.75 -10.40 2.63
C THR A 92 -25.83 -9.93 1.53
N PHE A 93 -26.37 -9.30 0.49
CA PHE A 93 -25.57 -8.82 -0.65
C PHE A 93 -25.45 -7.30 -0.59
N VAL A 94 -24.22 -6.79 -0.68
CA VAL A 94 -23.92 -5.35 -0.64
C VAL A 94 -23.06 -4.99 -1.84
N PRO A 95 -23.43 -3.95 -2.63
CA PRO A 95 -22.59 -3.50 -3.72
C PRO A 95 -21.29 -2.89 -3.20
N ASP A 96 -20.19 -3.15 -3.91
CA ASP A 96 -18.86 -2.64 -3.61
C ASP A 96 -18.57 -1.39 -4.46
N GLU A 97 -18.26 -0.28 -3.78
CA GLU A 97 -17.96 1.01 -4.40
C GLU A 97 -16.48 1.18 -4.76
N VAL A 98 -15.59 0.30 -4.28
CA VAL A 98 -14.13 0.42 -4.45
C VAL A 98 -13.67 0.52 -5.92
N PRO A 99 -14.24 -0.21 -6.89
CA PRO A 99 -13.80 -0.12 -8.29
C PRO A 99 -14.02 1.26 -8.93
N VAL A 100 -15.03 2.00 -8.48
CA VAL A 100 -15.34 3.34 -8.99
C VAL A 100 -14.22 4.32 -8.64
N ASN A 101 -13.65 4.19 -7.43
CA ASN A 101 -12.60 5.08 -6.96
C ASN A 101 -11.27 4.86 -7.69
N ALA A 102 -10.95 3.62 -8.06
CA ALA A 102 -9.71 3.30 -8.80
C ALA A 102 -9.67 4.00 -10.17
N SER A 103 -10.77 3.95 -10.93
CA SER A 103 -10.86 4.60 -12.25
C SER A 103 -10.71 6.12 -12.15
N HIS A 104 -11.28 6.72 -11.09
CA HIS A 104 -11.16 8.15 -10.84
C HIS A 104 -9.72 8.55 -10.49
N LEU A 105 -9.06 7.79 -9.62
CA LEU A 105 -7.65 7.99 -9.25
C LEU A 105 -6.71 7.86 -10.45
N GLU A 106 -6.94 6.88 -11.32
CA GLU A 106 -6.17 6.75 -12.57
C GLU A 106 -6.33 7.97 -13.48
N GLY A 107 -7.54 8.53 -13.54
CA GLY A 107 -7.82 9.77 -14.26
C GLY A 107 -7.00 10.94 -13.73
N ILE A 108 -7.03 11.17 -12.42
CA ILE A 108 -6.26 12.24 -11.75
C ILE A 108 -4.76 12.04 -11.95
N LEU A 109 -4.27 10.80 -11.81
CA LEU A 109 -2.84 10.49 -11.94
C LEU A 109 -2.34 10.71 -13.37
N ARG A 110 -3.17 10.41 -14.37
CA ARG A 110 -2.88 10.70 -15.79
C ARG A 110 -2.81 12.20 -16.04
N GLU A 111 -3.74 12.97 -15.50
CA GLU A 111 -3.76 14.42 -15.62
C GLU A 111 -2.54 15.07 -14.96
N ALA A 112 -2.19 14.65 -13.74
CA ALA A 112 -1.00 15.12 -13.04
C ALA A 112 0.28 14.87 -13.85
N ARG A 113 0.46 13.65 -14.39
CA ARG A 113 1.60 13.32 -15.25
C ARG A 113 1.67 14.17 -16.52
N ALA A 114 0.53 14.48 -17.13
CA ALA A 114 0.47 15.36 -18.30
C ALA A 114 0.95 16.78 -17.94
N ARG A 115 0.46 17.33 -16.83
CA ARG A 115 0.87 18.66 -16.32
C ARG A 115 2.36 18.71 -15.97
N ASP A 116 2.87 17.67 -15.32
CA ASP A 116 4.30 17.58 -14.97
C ASP A 116 5.19 17.50 -16.22
N ALA A 117 4.76 16.76 -17.25
CA ALA A 117 5.47 16.68 -18.53
C ALA A 117 5.49 18.04 -19.24
N GLU A 118 4.37 18.77 -19.25
CA GLU A 118 4.31 20.13 -19.81
C GLU A 118 5.24 21.10 -19.08
N LEU A 119 5.29 21.04 -17.75
CA LEU A 119 6.21 21.84 -16.94
C LEU A 119 7.68 21.48 -17.21
N ALA A 120 7.99 20.18 -17.35
CA ALA A 120 9.34 19.71 -17.65
C ALA A 120 9.82 20.17 -19.03
N GLU A 121 8.97 20.10 -20.06
CA GLU A 121 9.27 20.65 -21.39
C GLU A 121 9.39 22.18 -21.36
N ALA A 122 8.54 22.87 -20.59
CA ALA A 122 8.64 24.32 -20.42
C ALA A 122 9.88 24.74 -19.62
N ALA A 123 10.44 23.87 -18.77
CA ALA A 123 11.66 24.11 -18.00
C ALA A 123 12.93 23.77 -18.80
N ARG A 124 12.82 22.94 -19.86
CA ARG A 124 13.95 22.58 -20.72
C ARG A 124 14.55 23.85 -21.35
N GLY A 125 15.83 24.07 -21.06
CA GLY A 125 16.58 25.22 -21.58
C GLY A 125 16.37 26.53 -20.83
N LYS A 126 15.59 26.55 -19.74
CA LYS A 126 15.52 27.72 -18.85
C LYS A 126 16.65 27.67 -17.84
N THR A 127 17.37 28.78 -17.71
CA THR A 127 18.32 29.01 -16.62
C THR A 127 17.57 29.48 -15.38
N TYR A 128 17.99 29.01 -14.21
CA TYR A 128 17.45 29.50 -12.94
C TYR A 128 17.66 31.01 -12.83
N ALA A 129 16.70 31.72 -12.23
CA ALA A 129 16.71 33.18 -12.17
C ALA A 129 17.73 33.75 -11.16
N GLY A 130 18.41 32.89 -10.39
CA GLY A 130 19.43 33.27 -9.42
C GLY A 130 20.77 32.55 -9.66
N ASP A 131 21.80 33.05 -9.01
CA ASP A 131 23.12 32.39 -9.00
C ASP A 131 23.09 31.16 -8.06
N ALA A 132 24.04 30.23 -8.28
CA ALA A 132 24.10 28.94 -7.57
C ALA A 132 24.36 29.06 -6.05
N ASP A 133 24.87 30.21 -5.59
CA ASP A 133 25.10 30.51 -4.17
C ASP A 133 24.27 31.77 -3.80
N PRO A 134 23.14 31.62 -3.09
CA PRO A 134 22.29 32.74 -2.71
C PRO A 134 22.84 33.54 -1.52
N TYR A 135 23.95 33.10 -0.91
CA TYR A 135 24.52 33.75 0.27
C TYR A 135 25.67 34.69 -0.11
N LYS A 136 25.61 35.93 0.41
CA LYS A 136 26.77 36.82 0.38
C LYS A 136 27.83 36.25 1.32
N ARG A 137 28.99 35.92 0.77
CA ARG A 137 30.20 35.77 1.57
C ARG A 137 30.76 37.16 1.76
N ASP A 138 30.70 37.65 2.99
CA ASP A 138 31.41 38.87 3.36
C ASP A 138 32.91 38.54 3.30
N GLU A 139 33.57 38.91 2.20
CA GLU A 139 35.02 38.82 2.09
C GLU A 139 35.66 39.87 3.00
N GLU A 140 35.99 39.51 4.25
CA GLU A 140 37.18 39.99 4.98
C GLU A 140 37.59 38.95 6.05
N GLU A 141 38.06 37.77 5.65
CA GLU A 141 39.04 37.06 6.50
C GLU A 141 40.42 37.63 6.16
N THR A 142 40.83 38.68 6.89
CA THR A 142 42.24 39.05 6.99
C THR A 142 43.04 37.81 7.44
N PRO A 143 44.14 37.43 6.77
CA PRO A 143 45.00 36.36 7.25
C PRO A 143 45.55 36.76 8.62
N HIS A 144 45.11 36.10 9.69
CA HIS A 144 45.78 36.18 10.98
C HIS A 144 47.16 35.50 10.82
N THR A 145 48.19 36.30 10.58
CA THR A 145 49.58 35.84 10.66
C THR A 145 49.91 35.60 12.13
N ASP A 146 49.89 34.34 12.56
CA ASP A 146 50.23 33.92 13.91
C ASP A 146 51.77 33.87 14.07
N ALA A 147 52.39 35.05 14.13
CA ALA A 147 53.81 35.21 14.46
C ALA A 147 53.99 35.21 15.98
N ALA A 148 53.78 34.07 16.62
CA ALA A 148 54.18 33.83 18.02
C ALA A 148 54.30 32.31 18.31
N ARG A 149 55.26 31.65 17.66
CA ARG A 149 55.76 30.32 18.09
C ARG A 149 57.22 30.41 18.50
N GLN A 150 57.44 31.07 19.63
CA GLN A 150 58.59 30.98 20.52
C GLN A 150 57.94 31.28 21.88
N ASP A 151 57.55 30.30 22.71
CA ASP A 151 58.38 29.88 23.87
C ASP A 151 57.66 28.81 24.74
N LEU A 152 57.28 27.64 24.20
CA LEU A 152 56.59 26.60 25.02
C LEU A 152 57.22 25.20 24.95
N ASP A 153 58.53 25.11 24.73
CA ASP A 153 59.28 23.84 24.74
C ASP A 153 59.99 23.53 26.08
N SER A 154 59.62 24.19 27.19
CA SER A 154 60.36 24.09 28.47
C SER A 154 59.54 23.63 29.68
N LEU A 155 58.32 23.10 29.51
CA LEU A 155 57.58 22.43 30.58
C LEU A 155 57.30 20.94 30.30
N ARG A 156 58.23 20.29 29.58
CA ARG A 156 58.33 18.83 29.55
C ARG A 156 59.02 18.34 30.84
N ASN A 157 58.32 18.36 31.98
CA ASN A 157 58.63 17.43 33.06
C ASN A 157 57.46 17.25 34.04
N GLY A 158 56.95 16.01 34.11
CA GLY A 158 56.24 15.50 35.29
C GLY A 158 54.73 15.36 35.18
N TYR A 159 54.24 14.43 34.36
CA TYR A 159 52.97 13.77 34.68
C TYR A 159 53.03 12.30 34.24
N ASP A 160 52.85 11.41 35.21
CA ASP A 160 52.92 9.95 35.09
C ASP A 160 51.48 9.44 34.85
N PRO A 161 51.17 8.74 33.74
CA PRO A 161 49.81 8.25 33.51
C PRO A 161 49.56 7.00 34.34
N VAL A 162 48.54 7.05 35.20
CA VAL A 162 47.98 5.86 35.85
C VAL A 162 47.07 5.13 34.87
N ASP A 163 47.33 3.84 34.68
CA ASP A 163 46.50 2.92 33.90
C ASP A 163 45.14 2.71 34.60
N GLU A 164 44.06 3.24 34.03
CA GLU A 164 42.70 2.80 34.36
C GLU A 164 41.93 2.40 33.09
N ASP A 165 41.70 1.09 33.02
CA ASP A 165 41.01 0.31 32.02
C ASP A 165 39.49 0.59 32.08
N PHE A 166 38.95 1.28 31.08
CA PHE A 166 37.49 1.41 30.88
C PHE A 166 37.10 0.88 29.50
N GLY A 167 36.82 -0.42 29.47
CA GLY A 167 36.15 -1.08 28.35
C GLY A 167 34.71 -0.61 28.23
N ILE A 168 34.31 -0.25 27.01
CA ILE A 168 32.90 -0.18 26.62
C ILE A 168 32.74 -0.85 25.26
N GLU A 169 31.99 -1.95 25.30
CA GLU A 169 31.66 -2.85 24.20
C GLU A 169 30.84 -2.17 23.09
N GLY A 170 31.01 -2.69 21.88
CA GLY A 170 30.44 -2.12 20.66
C GLY A 170 28.98 -2.47 20.39
N GLN A 171 28.45 -1.85 19.32
CA GLN A 171 27.40 -2.40 18.48
C GLN A 171 27.39 -1.64 17.15
N ASP A 172 27.81 -2.29 16.07
CA ASP A 172 27.56 -1.84 14.70
C ASP A 172 26.12 -2.18 14.28
N PRO A 173 25.43 -1.30 13.53
CA PRO A 173 24.35 -1.72 12.64
C PRO A 173 24.64 -1.33 11.19
N ASP A 174 25.03 -2.35 10.43
CA ASP A 174 24.46 -2.73 9.11
C ASP A 174 23.94 -1.59 8.20
N SER A 175 24.77 -1.20 7.22
CA SER A 175 24.38 -0.39 6.06
C SER A 175 24.47 -1.21 4.77
N GLY A 176 23.48 -2.08 4.55
CA GLY A 176 23.27 -2.75 3.26
C GLY A 176 22.46 -1.90 2.28
N SER A 177 23.11 -1.26 1.31
CA SER A 177 22.48 -0.78 0.07
C SER A 177 22.81 -1.73 -1.09
N PRO A 178 21.83 -2.29 -1.82
CA PRO A 178 22.12 -3.01 -3.06
C PRO A 178 22.18 -2.06 -4.26
N ALA A 179 23.31 -2.07 -4.98
CA ALA A 179 23.46 -1.44 -6.29
C ALA A 179 22.87 -2.31 -7.41
N PRO A 180 22.30 -1.74 -8.49
CA PRO A 180 21.76 -2.48 -9.62
C PRO A 180 22.87 -3.00 -10.57
N LYS A 181 22.77 -4.27 -10.98
CA LYS A 181 23.62 -4.85 -12.03
C LYS A 181 23.10 -4.47 -13.41
N SER A 182 24.00 -3.89 -14.21
CA SER A 182 23.90 -3.76 -15.66
C SER A 182 24.07 -5.14 -16.32
N GLU A 183 23.13 -5.50 -17.18
CA GLU A 183 23.14 -6.69 -18.02
C GLU A 183 23.60 -6.24 -19.42
N GLU A 184 24.84 -6.58 -19.78
CA GLU A 184 25.41 -6.33 -21.09
C GLU A 184 25.27 -7.60 -21.93
N ALA A 185 24.67 -7.43 -23.10
CA ALA A 185 24.56 -8.44 -24.14
C ALA A 185 25.92 -8.68 -24.82
N SER A 186 26.05 -9.87 -25.43
CA SER A 186 26.79 -10.20 -26.67
C SER A 186 27.75 -11.39 -26.51
N GLU A 187 27.33 -12.57 -26.97
CA GLU A 187 27.95 -13.32 -28.08
C GLU A 187 27.03 -14.48 -28.54
#